data_AF-H2XXZ2-F1
#
_entry.id   AF-H2XXZ2-F1
#
_cell.length_a   1.000
_cell.length_b   1.000
_cell.length_c   1.000
_cell.angle_alpha   90.00
_cell.angle_beta   90.00
_cell.angle_gamma   90.00
#
_symmetry.space_group_name_H-M   'P 1'
#
loop_
_entity.id
_entity.type
_entity.pdbx_description
1 polymer ?
#
loop_
_entity_poly.entity_id
_entity_poly.type
_entity_poly.pdbx_seq_one_letter_code
_entity_poly.pdbx_strand_id
1 'polypeptide(L)'
;MQTFALQTVLKDITVKEQTMKSVTTVAEMFPQDAQVFNLGVPHYGCMGKVCSTHGGNATVLFKIPPEPNLTKIFKKMHTMSSYHPGWKIASNVGITGYLLSRITGSIYIYYPETRKWSIGLNLKFTKEKSGIAGFTKRKDNEWLYSDAV
;
A
#
# COMPACT_ATOMS: atom_id res chain seq x y z
N MET A 1 0.67 -8.13 -20.04
CA MET A 1 -0.24 -9.24 -20.39
C MET A 1 0.08 -10.42 -19.50
N GLN A 2 -0.92 -10.97 -18.82
CA GLN A 2 -0.75 -12.20 -18.05
C GLN A 2 -0.75 -13.39 -19.01
N THR A 3 0.26 -14.26 -18.92
CA THR A 3 0.36 -15.47 -19.72
C THR A 3 -0.38 -16.61 -19.03
N PHE A 4 -1.23 -17.31 -19.77
CA PHE A 4 -1.92 -18.52 -19.32
C PHE A 4 -1.47 -19.70 -20.17
N ALA A 5 -1.35 -20.87 -19.54
CA ALA A 5 -0.98 -22.08 -20.26
C ALA A 5 -2.15 -22.52 -21.14
N LEU A 6 -1.89 -22.93 -22.39
CA LEU A 6 -2.95 -23.18 -23.38
C LEU A 6 -3.96 -24.25 -22.91
N GLN A 7 -3.50 -25.27 -22.18
CA GLN A 7 -4.34 -26.31 -21.60
C GLN A 7 -5.32 -25.82 -20.52
N THR A 8 -5.11 -24.61 -19.99
CA THR A 8 -6.00 -23.97 -19.02
C THR A 8 -7.00 -23.00 -19.66
N VAL A 9 -6.90 -22.79 -20.98
CA VAL A 9 -7.79 -21.90 -21.73
C VAL A 9 -9.01 -22.68 -22.20
N LEU A 10 -10.14 -22.48 -21.53
CA LEU A 10 -11.42 -23.01 -21.96
C LEU A 10 -12.10 -22.01 -22.89
N LYS A 11 -12.47 -22.45 -24.09
CA LYS A 11 -13.31 -21.69 -25.02
C LYS A 11 -14.79 -21.99 -24.74
N ASP A 12 -15.67 -21.11 -25.19
CA ASP A 12 -17.12 -21.34 -25.26
C ASP A 12 -17.80 -21.60 -23.91
N ILE A 13 -17.50 -20.73 -22.94
CA ILE A 13 -18.12 -20.77 -21.61
C ILE A 13 -19.62 -20.45 -21.73
N THR A 14 -20.47 -21.39 -21.26
CA THR A 14 -21.95 -21.26 -21.25
C THR A 14 -22.43 -20.13 -20.35
N VAL A 15 -21.73 -19.90 -19.24
CA VAL A 15 -22.03 -18.82 -18.30
C VAL A 15 -21.36 -17.55 -18.79
N LYS A 16 -22.10 -16.76 -19.55
CA LYS A 16 -21.73 -15.38 -19.86
C LYS A 16 -22.32 -14.49 -18.79
N GLU A 17 -21.48 -13.64 -18.19
CA GLU A 17 -21.92 -12.68 -17.21
C GLU A 17 -22.92 -11.70 -17.84
N GLN A 18 -24.19 -11.78 -17.43
CA GLN A 18 -25.26 -10.91 -17.90
C GLN A 18 -25.20 -9.49 -17.29
N THR A 19 -24.26 -9.25 -16.37
CA THR A 19 -24.09 -7.96 -15.66
C THR A 19 -23.64 -6.84 -16.60
N MET A 20 -23.11 -7.18 -17.78
CA MET A 20 -22.79 -6.23 -18.85
C MET A 20 -24.08 -5.77 -19.54
N LYS A 21 -24.91 -4.99 -18.85
CA LYS A 21 -25.94 -4.20 -19.53
C LYS A 21 -25.21 -3.27 -20.50
N SER A 22 -25.49 -3.40 -21.79
CA SER A 22 -25.02 -2.44 -22.79
C SER A 22 -25.62 -1.09 -22.44
N VAL A 23 -24.83 -0.22 -21.82
CA VAL A 23 -25.32 1.11 -21.47
C VAL A 23 -25.49 1.89 -22.76
N THR A 24 -26.69 2.40 -23.01
CA THR A 24 -27.11 2.77 -24.36
C THR A 24 -26.97 4.27 -24.59
N THR A 25 -27.10 5.10 -23.55
CA THR A 25 -27.00 6.56 -23.68
C THR A 25 -26.29 7.24 -22.52
N VAL A 26 -25.78 8.46 -22.75
CA VAL A 26 -25.12 9.29 -21.73
C VAL A 26 -26.07 9.67 -20.59
N ALA A 27 -27.36 9.84 -20.88
CA ALA A 27 -28.38 10.12 -19.87
C ALA A 27 -28.63 8.93 -18.93
N GLU A 28 -28.49 7.69 -19.42
CA GLU A 28 -28.56 6.49 -18.59
C GLU A 28 -27.29 6.27 -17.76
N MET A 29 -26.11 6.61 -18.31
CA MET A 29 -24.84 6.55 -17.58
C MET A 29 -24.77 7.57 -16.46
N PHE A 30 -25.27 8.79 -16.74
CA PHE A 30 -25.14 9.95 -15.87
C PHE A 30 -26.52 10.56 -15.63
N PRO A 31 -27.39 9.91 -14.85
CA PRO A 31 -28.71 10.46 -14.55
C PRO A 31 -28.59 11.78 -13.79
N GLN A 32 -29.62 12.61 -13.89
CA GLN A 32 -29.69 13.85 -13.14
C GLN A 32 -29.48 13.59 -11.64
N ASP A 33 -28.74 14.47 -10.98
CA ASP A 33 -28.35 14.39 -9.57
C ASP A 33 -27.39 13.25 -9.19
N ALA A 34 -26.90 12.46 -10.16
CA ALA A 34 -25.86 11.47 -9.91
C ALA A 34 -24.57 12.10 -9.40
N GLN A 35 -23.90 11.40 -8.49
CA GLN A 35 -22.57 11.77 -8.01
C GLN A 35 -21.50 11.22 -8.95
N VAL A 36 -20.60 12.09 -9.38
CA VAL A 36 -19.50 11.77 -10.29
C VAL A 36 -18.19 12.31 -9.76
N PHE A 37 -17.08 11.84 -10.31
CA PHE A 37 -15.74 12.34 -10.00
C PHE A 37 -15.08 12.89 -11.25
N ASN A 38 -14.38 14.00 -11.12
CA ASN A 38 -13.60 14.56 -12.22
C ASN A 38 -12.32 13.74 -12.44
N LEU A 39 -12.06 13.32 -13.67
CA LEU A 39 -10.79 12.68 -14.06
C LEU A 39 -9.89 13.62 -14.90
N GLY A 40 -10.35 14.83 -15.20
CA GLY A 40 -9.63 15.84 -15.94
C GLY A 40 -8.84 16.82 -15.07
N VAL A 41 -8.19 17.76 -15.74
CA VAL A 41 -7.45 18.88 -15.13
C VAL A 41 -8.13 20.19 -15.57
N PRO A 42 -8.34 21.17 -14.68
CA PRO A 42 -8.02 21.17 -13.23
C PRO A 42 -9.02 20.34 -12.39
N HIS A 43 -8.69 20.12 -11.11
CA HIS A 43 -9.57 19.48 -10.10
C HIS A 43 -9.79 17.97 -10.23
N TYR A 44 -8.74 17.22 -10.57
CA TYR A 44 -8.77 15.76 -10.57
C TYR A 44 -9.23 15.19 -9.22
N GLY A 45 -10.12 14.21 -9.23
CA GLY A 45 -10.67 13.55 -8.06
C GLY A 45 -11.75 14.34 -7.32
N CYS A 46 -12.06 15.59 -7.72
CA CYS A 46 -13.14 16.35 -7.09
C CYS A 46 -14.51 15.72 -7.39
N MET A 47 -15.37 15.71 -6.37
CA MET A 47 -16.74 15.22 -6.46
C MET A 47 -17.63 16.26 -7.14
N GLY A 48 -18.50 15.81 -8.04
CA GLY A 48 -19.47 16.63 -8.73
C GLY A 48 -20.86 16.00 -8.75
N LYS A 49 -21.85 16.82 -9.10
CA LYS A 49 -23.25 16.43 -9.25
C LYS A 49 -23.70 16.71 -10.68
N VAL A 50 -24.31 15.74 -11.34
CA VAL A 50 -24.86 15.91 -12.69
C VAL A 50 -26.07 16.84 -12.63
N CYS A 51 -26.00 17.97 -13.33
CA CYS A 51 -27.10 18.93 -13.42
C CYS A 51 -28.04 18.59 -14.57
N SER A 52 -27.48 18.28 -15.74
CA SER A 52 -28.26 17.94 -16.93
C SER A 52 -27.44 17.13 -17.93
N THR A 53 -28.12 16.36 -18.78
CA THR A 53 -27.52 15.62 -19.89
C THR A 53 -28.20 16.01 -21.19
N HIS A 54 -27.45 16.53 -22.15
CA HIS A 54 -27.97 16.95 -23.46
C HIS A 54 -26.99 16.58 -24.57
N GLY A 55 -27.50 16.00 -25.66
CA GLY A 55 -26.72 15.80 -26.90
C GLY A 55 -25.43 14.99 -26.74
N GLY A 56 -25.39 14.03 -25.82
CA GLY A 56 -24.19 13.22 -25.54
C GLY A 56 -23.20 13.84 -24.56
N ASN A 57 -23.50 15.02 -23.99
CA ASN A 57 -22.70 15.67 -22.96
C ASN A 57 -23.47 15.74 -21.63
N ALA A 58 -22.75 15.59 -20.52
CA ALA A 58 -23.28 15.81 -19.18
C ALA A 58 -22.69 17.11 -18.61
N THR A 59 -23.56 18.01 -18.14
CA THR A 59 -23.17 19.20 -17.38
C THR A 59 -23.09 18.83 -15.92
N VAL A 60 -21.94 19.06 -15.29
CA VAL A 60 -21.65 18.64 -13.92
C VAL A 60 -21.21 19.85 -13.10
N LEU A 61 -21.80 20.02 -11.93
CA LEU A 61 -21.36 20.99 -10.94
C LEU A 61 -20.37 20.34 -9.97
N PHE A 62 -19.11 20.76 -10.00
CA PHE A 62 -18.07 20.25 -9.11
C PHE A 62 -17.99 21.02 -7.80
N LYS A 63 -17.82 20.29 -6.70
CA LYS A 63 -17.45 20.85 -5.41
C LYS A 63 -15.94 20.75 -5.26
N ILE A 64 -15.27 21.89 -5.17
CA ILE A 64 -13.82 21.97 -5.05
C ILE A 64 -13.47 22.31 -3.59
N PRO A 65 -13.16 21.32 -2.75
CA PRO A 65 -12.70 21.58 -1.39
C PRO A 65 -11.27 22.18 -1.43
N PRO A 66 -10.91 23.04 -0.46
CA PRO A 66 -9.53 23.45 -0.29
C PRO A 66 -8.68 22.26 0.17
N GLU A 67 -7.50 22.08 -0.42
CA GLU A 67 -6.57 21.02 -0.03
C GLU A 67 -5.78 21.41 1.24
N PRO A 68 -5.61 20.48 2.21
CA PRO A 68 -4.80 20.74 3.38
C PRO A 68 -3.32 20.89 3.02
N ASN A 69 -2.64 21.87 3.63
CA ASN A 69 -1.21 22.04 3.44
C ASN A 69 -0.42 20.96 4.20
N LEU A 70 0.10 19.97 3.47
CA LEU A 70 0.87 18.85 4.02
C LEU A 70 2.40 19.11 4.05
N THR A 71 2.88 20.30 3.67
CA THR A 71 4.32 20.60 3.57
C THR A 71 5.07 20.36 4.88
N LYS A 72 4.44 20.68 6.02
CA LYS A 72 5.03 20.43 7.35
C LYS A 72 5.23 18.93 7.62
N ILE A 73 4.27 18.11 7.20
CA ILE A 73 4.31 16.64 7.39
C ILE A 73 5.37 16.04 6.48
N PHE A 74 5.47 16.47 5.22
CA PHE A 74 6.52 16.01 4.30
C PHE A 74 7.92 16.33 4.81
N LYS A 75 8.14 17.53 5.34
CA LYS A 75 9.42 17.90 5.98
C LYS A 75 9.73 16.99 7.16
N LYS A 76 8.76 16.76 8.06
CA LYS A 76 8.92 15.86 9.21
C LYS A 76 9.21 14.42 8.78
N MET A 77 8.56 13.91 7.73
CA MET A 77 8.77 12.55 7.23
C MET A 77 10.20 12.34 6.73
N HIS A 78 10.79 13.33 6.06
CA HIS A 78 12.18 13.27 5.62
C HIS A 78 13.16 13.22 6.82
N THR A 79 12.84 13.91 7.92
CA THR A 79 13.69 13.90 9.12
C THR A 79 13.53 12.64 9.98
N MET A 80 12.30 12.09 10.09
CA MET A 80 12.03 10.92 10.95
C MET A 80 12.33 9.56 10.29
N SER A 81 12.59 9.52 8.98
CA SER A 81 12.79 8.28 8.22
C SER A 81 14.27 7.96 7.96
N SER A 82 15.16 8.25 8.91
CA SER A 82 16.55 7.83 8.81
C SER A 82 16.65 6.32 9.07
N TYR A 83 16.76 5.55 7.98
CA TYR A 83 16.94 4.11 8.01
C TYR A 83 18.33 3.78 7.47
N HIS A 84 19.10 3.01 8.24
CA HIS A 84 20.46 2.60 7.86
C HIS A 84 20.51 1.10 7.57
N PRO A 85 21.41 0.67 6.69
CA PRO A 85 21.62 -0.75 6.46
C PRO A 85 22.21 -1.43 7.72
N GLY A 86 21.88 -2.70 7.90
CA GLY A 86 22.29 -3.47 9.08
C GLY A 86 23.80 -3.48 9.34
N TRP A 87 24.65 -3.44 8.30
CA TRP A 87 26.11 -3.38 8.48
C TRP A 87 26.56 -2.08 9.14
N LYS A 88 25.90 -0.95 8.87
CA LYS A 88 26.22 0.35 9.45
C LYS A 88 25.82 0.40 10.93
N ILE A 89 24.64 -0.11 11.26
CA ILE A 89 24.21 -0.21 12.67
C ILE A 89 25.08 -1.20 13.45
N ALA A 90 25.42 -2.34 12.85
CA ALA A 90 26.31 -3.32 13.46
C ALA A 90 27.70 -2.70 13.76
N SER A 91 28.24 -1.92 12.82
CA SER A 91 29.49 -1.17 13.03
C SER A 91 29.37 -0.13 14.14
N ASN A 92 28.26 0.61 14.23
CA ASN A 92 28.05 1.62 15.27
C ASN A 92 27.94 1.01 16.68
N VAL A 93 27.36 -0.19 16.78
CA VAL A 93 27.13 -0.91 18.05
C VAL A 93 28.33 -1.82 18.40
N GLY A 94 29.33 -1.94 17.52
CA GLY A 94 30.50 -2.79 17.74
C GLY A 94 30.21 -4.29 17.68
N ILE A 95 29.17 -4.71 16.96
CA ILE A 95 28.78 -6.12 16.79
C ILE A 95 28.90 -6.56 15.33
N THR A 96 28.95 -7.87 15.10
CA THR A 96 28.90 -8.39 13.73
C THR A 96 27.49 -8.25 13.15
N GLY A 97 27.38 -8.04 11.83
CA GLY A 97 26.08 -8.00 11.14
C GLY A 97 25.28 -9.29 11.32
N TYR A 98 25.96 -10.43 11.45
CA TYR A 98 25.32 -11.71 11.77
C TYR A 98 24.67 -11.70 13.17
N LEU A 99 25.37 -11.19 14.19
CA LEU A 99 24.84 -11.09 15.54
C LEU A 99 23.65 -10.13 15.61
N LEU A 100 23.76 -8.96 14.97
CA LEU A 100 22.63 -8.03 14.82
C LEU A 100 21.43 -8.72 14.17
N SER A 101 21.67 -9.52 13.13
CA SER A 101 20.62 -10.27 12.42
C SER A 101 19.93 -11.30 13.32
N ARG A 102 20.65 -11.94 14.24
CA ARG A 102 20.08 -12.90 15.20
C ARG A 102 19.29 -12.21 16.31
N ILE A 103 19.87 -11.19 16.94
CA ILE A 103 19.27 -10.48 18.08
C ILE A 103 18.01 -9.71 17.65
N THR A 104 18.02 -9.10 16.46
CA THR A 104 16.86 -8.37 15.93
C THR A 104 15.73 -9.27 15.45
N GLY A 105 15.99 -10.57 15.26
CA GLY A 105 14.98 -11.56 14.93
C GLY A 105 14.37 -12.21 16.17
N SER A 106 13.76 -13.38 15.96
CA SER A 106 13.22 -14.20 17.04
C SER A 106 14.25 -15.24 17.51
N ILE A 107 14.61 -15.17 18.79
CA ILE A 107 15.44 -16.17 19.46
C ILE A 107 14.56 -16.83 20.51
N TYR A 108 14.47 -18.15 20.47
CA TYR A 108 13.68 -18.92 21.42
C TYR A 108 14.58 -19.78 22.30
N ILE A 109 14.29 -19.79 23.59
CA ILE A 109 14.91 -20.69 24.57
C ILE A 109 13.83 -21.55 25.21
N TYR A 110 14.21 -22.75 25.66
CA TYR A 110 13.32 -23.66 26.39
C TYR A 110 13.77 -23.67 27.86
N TYR A 111 12.97 -23.12 28.77
CA TYR A 111 13.29 -23.10 30.20
C TYR A 111 12.06 -22.85 31.10
N PRO A 112 11.74 -23.73 32.08
CA PRO A 112 12.09 -25.16 32.12
C PRO A 112 11.60 -25.87 30.84
N GLU A 113 12.09 -27.08 30.53
CA GLU A 113 11.99 -27.82 29.24
C GLU A 113 10.63 -27.79 28.51
N THR A 114 9.54 -27.49 29.21
CA THR A 114 8.18 -27.39 28.70
C THR A 114 7.77 -26.01 28.18
N ARG A 115 8.50 -24.93 28.50
CA ARG A 115 8.13 -23.55 28.15
C ARG A 115 9.11 -22.90 27.18
N LYS A 116 8.57 -22.46 26.04
CA LYS A 116 9.28 -21.71 25.00
C LYS A 116 9.20 -20.21 25.30
N TRP A 117 10.33 -19.56 25.50
CA TRP A 117 10.44 -18.12 25.74
C TRP A 117 11.11 -17.43 24.57
N SER A 118 10.55 -16.30 24.11
CA SER A 118 11.21 -15.44 23.13
C SER A 118 12.09 -14.43 23.86
N ILE A 119 13.38 -14.45 23.57
CA ILE A 119 14.38 -13.50 24.10
C ILE A 119 14.98 -12.61 23.01
N GLY A 120 14.56 -12.80 21.75
CA GLY A 120 14.95 -11.91 20.66
C GLY A 120 14.17 -10.59 20.73
N LEU A 121 14.73 -9.53 20.14
CA LEU A 121 14.05 -8.24 20.06
C LEU A 121 12.81 -8.28 19.15
N ASN A 122 12.66 -9.33 18.32
CA ASN A 122 11.51 -9.54 17.44
C ASN A 122 11.19 -8.33 16.54
N LEU A 123 12.21 -7.57 16.13
CA LEU A 123 12.06 -6.41 15.25
C LEU A 123 11.83 -6.83 13.79
N LYS A 124 12.26 -8.04 13.42
CA LYS A 124 12.05 -8.63 12.09
C LYS A 124 11.50 -10.05 12.18
N PHE A 125 10.54 -10.36 11.32
CA PHE A 125 9.95 -11.68 11.17
C PHE A 125 10.21 -12.19 9.75
N THR A 126 11.34 -12.88 9.56
CA THR A 126 11.79 -13.33 8.23
C THR A 126 10.78 -14.25 7.54
N LYS A 127 10.12 -15.13 8.30
CA LYS A 127 9.11 -16.08 7.78
C LYS A 127 7.88 -15.37 7.24
N GLU A 128 7.43 -14.34 7.95
CA GLU A 128 6.23 -13.55 7.61
C GLU A 128 6.54 -12.37 6.69
N LYS A 129 7.83 -12.14 6.39
CA LYS A 129 8.34 -10.98 5.67
C LYS A 129 7.86 -9.64 6.26
N SER A 130 7.56 -9.64 7.56
CA SER A 130 7.05 -8.49 8.31
C SER A 130 8.12 -7.93 9.25
N GLY A 131 7.96 -6.67 9.62
CA GLY A 131 8.84 -5.95 10.55
C GLY A 131 8.02 -4.98 11.38
N ILE A 132 8.59 -4.51 12.47
CA ILE A 132 7.92 -3.53 13.34
C ILE A 132 8.06 -2.15 12.72
N ALA A 133 6.91 -1.51 12.46
CA ALA A 133 6.86 -0.16 11.91
C ALA A 133 7.63 0.83 12.82
N GLY A 134 8.47 1.65 12.21
CA GLY A 134 9.31 2.60 12.93
C GLY A 134 10.69 2.06 13.33
N PHE A 135 10.87 0.74 13.46
CA PHE A 135 12.15 0.14 13.85
C PHE A 135 12.87 -0.56 12.70
N THR A 136 12.14 -1.31 11.88
CA THR A 136 12.70 -2.03 10.74
C THR A 136 11.92 -1.75 9.48
N LYS A 137 12.63 -1.70 8.36
CA LYS A 137 12.05 -1.54 7.03
C LYS A 137 12.77 -2.45 6.07
N ARG A 138 12.02 -3.21 5.27
CA ARG A 138 12.61 -4.04 4.21
C ARG A 138 12.57 -3.28 2.90
N LYS A 139 13.72 -3.12 2.25
CA LYS A 139 13.87 -2.50 0.92
C LYS A 139 14.79 -3.38 0.08
N ASP A 140 14.39 -3.72 -1.15
CA ASP A 140 15.21 -4.47 -2.11
C ASP A 140 15.85 -5.75 -1.53
N ASN A 141 15.07 -6.48 -0.72
CA ASN A 141 15.48 -7.69 -0.01
C ASN A 141 16.46 -7.50 1.16
N GLU A 142 16.89 -6.27 1.44
CA GLU A 142 17.72 -5.92 2.60
C GLU A 142 16.87 -5.36 3.76
N TRP A 143 17.34 -5.61 4.99
CA TRP A 143 16.75 -5.05 6.20
C TRP A 143 17.46 -3.75 6.58
N LEU A 144 16.69 -2.68 6.64
CA LEU A 144 17.08 -1.39 7.16
C LEU A 144 16.55 -1.23 8.58
N TYR A 145 17.31 -0.53 9.40
CA TYR A 145 17.05 -0.29 10.79
C TYR A 145 17.04 1.21 11.04
N SER A 146 16.07 1.70 11.79
CA SER A 146 16.00 3.10 12.18
C SER A 146 17.04 3.44 13.25
N ASP A 147 17.40 4.71 13.38
CA ASP A 147 18.16 5.27 14.51
C ASP A 147 17.36 5.33 15.83
N ALA A 148 16.30 4.53 15.98
CA ALA A 148 15.36 4.65 17.11
C ALA A 148 16.09 4.52 18.45
N VAL A 149 16.02 5.61 19.22
CA VAL A 149 16.35 5.77 20.64
C VAL A 149 15.29 5.08 21.49
#